data_AF-A0A8S0WZL5-F1
#
_entry.id   AF-A0A8S0WZL5-F1
#
_cell.length_a   1.000
_cell.length_b   1.000
_cell.length_c   1.000
_cell.angle_alpha   90.00
_cell.angle_beta   90.00
_cell.angle_gamma   90.00
#
_symmetry.space_group_name_H-M   'P 1'
#
loop_
_entity.id
_entity.type
_entity.pdbx_description
1 polymer ?
#
loop_
_entity_poly.entity_id
_entity_poly.type
_entity_poly.pdbx_seq_one_letter_code
_entity_poly.pdbx_strand_id
1 'polypeptide(L)'
;MEEKEDTENGPQPAQISYLPYYLLGSVLQAGWSSTWMTRHYDICAIALLFNLFLQVYAFSSVLGGSRSQRFPPVNILTHLLVKLRIATSVLGIWKAWGAIDIIPPPTALEGIVNCVFFIVLALSSGPDPTLGLLLTFVLSSLALGRFHNLGWHLAFNWSAVILFMAVTLDWAFGVAVRRHLVGTRPPSSCPSPTLPARVEPAN
;
A
#
# COMPACT_ATOMS: atom_id res chain seq x y z
N MET A 1 14.36 11.08 -40.17
CA MET A 1 15.05 10.51 -39.01
C MET A 1 14.69 11.40 -37.85
N GLU A 2 13.66 11.05 -37.10
CA GLU A 2 13.40 11.67 -35.80
C GLU A 2 14.52 11.18 -34.88
N GLU A 3 15.44 12.07 -34.53
CA GLU A 3 16.21 11.92 -33.30
C GLU A 3 15.18 11.79 -32.18
N LYS A 4 14.96 10.55 -31.74
CA LYS A 4 14.41 10.27 -30.43
C LYS A 4 15.41 10.85 -29.46
N GLU A 5 15.18 12.11 -29.10
CA GLU A 5 15.85 12.79 -28.01
C GLU A 5 15.81 11.81 -26.83
N ASP A 6 16.97 11.24 -26.50
CA ASP A 6 17.21 10.40 -25.34
C ASP A 6 17.16 11.32 -24.11
N THR A 7 15.98 11.94 -23.90
CA THR A 7 15.73 12.88 -22.82
C THR A 7 15.71 12.08 -21.53
N GLU A 8 16.90 12.02 -20.95
CA GLU A 8 17.11 12.07 -19.51
C GLU A 8 16.40 10.94 -18.74
N ASN A 9 17.02 9.75 -18.80
CA ASN A 9 16.80 8.63 -17.87
C ASN A 9 17.28 8.98 -16.43
N GLY A 10 17.01 10.19 -15.96
CA GLY A 10 17.28 10.62 -14.61
C GLY A 10 16.34 9.90 -13.62
N PRO A 11 16.79 9.60 -12.40
CA PRO A 11 15.93 9.05 -11.37
C PRO A 11 14.77 10.02 -11.10
N GLN A 12 13.55 9.50 -11.12
CA GLN A 12 12.36 10.32 -10.91
C GLN A 12 12.38 10.90 -9.47
N PRO A 13 11.90 12.14 -9.26
CA PRO A 13 11.97 12.79 -7.95
C PRO A 13 11.27 12.00 -6.84
N ALA A 14 10.20 11.25 -7.17
CA ALA A 14 9.52 10.35 -6.25
C ALA A 14 10.39 9.16 -5.81
N GLN A 15 11.23 8.62 -6.71
CA GLN A 15 12.15 7.53 -6.40
C GLN A 15 13.27 8.00 -5.46
N ILE A 16 13.85 9.17 -5.76
CA ILE A 16 14.88 9.78 -4.91
C ILE A 16 14.31 10.06 -3.52
N SER A 17 13.09 10.58 -3.43
CA SER A 17 12.43 10.87 -2.16
C SER A 17 12.08 9.61 -1.35
N TYR A 18 11.77 8.50 -2.02
CA TYR A 18 11.45 7.22 -1.36
C TYR A 18 12.71 6.45 -0.91
N LEU A 19 13.86 6.68 -1.55
CA LEU A 19 15.11 5.97 -1.29
C LEU A 19 15.50 5.85 0.19
N PRO A 20 15.51 6.90 1.03
CA PRO A 20 15.89 6.77 2.44
C PRO A 20 14.95 5.84 3.23
N TYR A 21 13.64 5.87 2.95
CA TYR A 21 12.66 4.99 3.58
C TYR A 21 12.82 3.54 3.15
N TYR A 22 13.19 3.32 1.89
CA TYR A 22 13.52 2.00 1.36
C TYR A 22 14.77 1.41 2.04
N LEU A 23 15.84 2.19 2.17
CA LEU A 23 17.08 1.76 2.81
C LEU A 23 16.85 1.44 4.29
N LEU A 24 16.19 2.35 5.03
CA LEU A 24 15.90 2.14 6.44
C LEU A 24 14.98 0.92 6.66
N GLY A 25 13.94 0.77 5.84
CA GLY A 25 13.08 -0.41 5.90
C GLY A 25 13.81 -1.72 5.58
N SER A 26 14.81 -1.68 4.69
CA SER A 26 15.64 -2.85 4.37
C SER A 26 16.57 -3.23 5.53
N VAL A 27 17.15 -2.24 6.23
CA VAL A 27 17.94 -2.47 7.45
C VAL A 27 17.07 -3.08 8.55
N LEU A 28 15.86 -2.55 8.76
CA LEU A 28 14.91 -3.12 9.74
C LEU A 28 14.50 -4.55 9.38
N GLN A 29 14.25 -4.82 8.09
CA GLN A 29 13.92 -6.17 7.61
C GLN A 29 15.08 -7.16 7.79
N ALA A 30 16.31 -6.72 7.54
CA ALA A 30 17.51 -7.54 7.78
C ALA A 30 17.70 -7.80 9.28
N GLY A 31 17.51 -6.76 10.11
CA GLY A 31 17.53 -6.86 11.57
C GLY A 31 16.51 -7.87 12.09
N TRP A 32 15.27 -7.81 11.60
CA TRP A 32 14.24 -8.81 11.88
C TRP A 32 14.68 -10.23 11.52
N SER A 33 15.28 -10.41 10.33
CA SER A 33 15.72 -11.74 9.90
C SER A 33 16.83 -12.31 10.79
N SER A 34 17.73 -11.45 11.28
CA SER A 34 18.76 -11.81 12.25
C SER A 34 18.17 -12.17 13.63
N THR A 35 17.30 -11.32 14.18
CA THR A 35 16.68 -11.55 15.50
C THR A 35 15.71 -12.74 15.51
N TRP A 36 15.13 -13.08 14.35
CA TRP A 36 14.33 -14.28 14.16
C TRP A 36 15.15 -15.55 14.38
N MET A 37 16.38 -15.58 13.87
CA MET A 37 17.28 -16.73 14.04
C MET A 37 17.73 -16.91 15.49
N THR A 38 17.88 -15.81 16.23
CA THR A 38 18.20 -15.84 17.67
C THR A 38 16.97 -16.05 18.57
N ARG A 39 15.78 -16.27 17.99
CA ARG A 39 14.51 -16.47 18.71
C ARG A 39 14.08 -15.31 19.62
N HIS A 40 14.53 -14.08 19.34
CA HIS A 40 14.07 -12.89 20.05
C HIS A 40 12.82 -12.31 19.36
N TYR A 41 11.69 -13.01 19.51
CA TYR A 41 10.45 -12.70 18.79
C TYR A 41 9.84 -11.34 19.16
N ASP A 42 10.00 -10.87 20.40
CA ASP A 42 9.52 -9.54 20.81
C ASP A 42 10.23 -8.43 20.05
N ILE A 43 11.56 -8.53 19.93
CA ILE A 43 12.38 -7.58 19.15
C ILE A 43 12.00 -7.66 17.66
N CYS A 44 11.70 -8.87 17.16
CA CYS A 44 11.19 -9.05 15.80
C CYS A 44 9.90 -8.27 15.57
N ALA A 45 8.94 -8.40 16.48
CA ALA A 45 7.64 -7.72 16.38
C ALA A 45 7.80 -6.20 16.42
N ILE A 46 8.63 -5.68 17.33
CA ILE A 46 8.92 -4.24 17.42
C ILE A 46 9.59 -3.73 16.13
N ALA A 47 10.62 -4.40 15.65
CA ALA A 47 11.34 -3.99 14.43
C ALA A 47 10.43 -3.94 13.20
N LEU A 48 9.57 -4.95 13.03
CA LEU A 48 8.62 -4.99 11.93
C LEU A 48 7.49 -3.96 12.08
N LEU A 49 7.05 -3.67 13.30
CA LEU A 49 6.06 -2.63 13.56
C LEU A 49 6.61 -1.25 13.16
N PHE A 50 7.86 -0.95 13.54
CA PHE A 50 8.55 0.26 13.07
C PHE A 50 8.67 0.31 11.54
N ASN A 51 9.03 -0.82 10.91
CA ASN A 51 9.09 -0.89 9.45
C ASN A 51 7.72 -0.63 8.82
N LEU A 52 6.65 -1.20 9.37
CA LEU A 52 5.28 -0.97 8.89
C LEU A 52 4.91 0.51 8.97
N PHE A 53 5.14 1.18 10.11
CA PHE A 53 4.87 2.60 10.25
C PHE A 53 5.68 3.44 9.25
N LEU A 54 6.95 3.11 9.06
CA LEU A 54 7.82 3.79 8.09
C LEU A 54 7.28 3.67 6.65
N GLN A 55 6.86 2.47 6.23
CA GLN A 55 6.34 2.25 4.88
C GLN A 55 4.96 2.88 4.68
N VAL A 56 4.07 2.83 5.67
CA VAL A 56 2.76 3.49 5.63
C VAL A 56 2.94 5.01 5.57
N TYR A 57 3.88 5.57 6.34
CA TYR A 57 4.25 6.98 6.29
C TYR A 57 4.79 7.37 4.91
N ALA A 58 5.75 6.60 4.37
CA ALA A 58 6.30 6.86 3.05
C ALA A 58 5.22 6.80 1.95
N PHE A 59 4.33 5.82 2.02
CA PHE A 59 3.20 5.69 1.12
C PHE A 59 2.24 6.89 1.19
N SER A 60 1.89 7.33 2.41
CA SER A 60 0.87 8.37 2.62
C SER A 60 1.42 9.78 2.39
N SER A 61 2.60 10.08 2.93
CA SER A 61 3.16 11.44 2.97
C SER A 61 4.09 11.73 1.80
N VAL A 62 4.93 10.79 1.37
CA VAL A 62 5.95 11.03 0.33
C VAL A 62 5.39 10.76 -1.06
N LEU A 63 4.69 9.63 -1.22
CA LEU A 63 4.11 9.22 -2.50
C LEU A 63 2.70 9.78 -2.73
N GLY A 64 2.17 10.58 -1.80
CA GLY A 64 0.87 11.25 -1.93
C GLY A 64 -0.32 10.29 -2.00
N GLY A 65 -0.22 9.13 -1.34
CA GLY A 65 -1.02 7.90 -1.51
C GLY A 65 -2.56 7.97 -1.45
N SER A 66 -3.17 9.16 -1.38
CA SER A 66 -4.62 9.33 -1.35
C SER A 66 -5.13 10.63 -2.02
N ARG A 67 -4.26 11.59 -2.38
CA ARG A 67 -4.71 12.89 -2.92
C ARG A 67 -4.99 12.82 -4.42
N SER A 68 -6.13 12.22 -4.78
CA SER A 68 -7.01 12.50 -5.94
C SER A 68 -6.43 12.57 -7.37
N GLN A 69 -5.13 12.41 -7.58
CA GLN A 69 -4.54 12.40 -8.91
C GLN A 69 -4.28 10.95 -9.32
N ARG A 70 -4.77 10.58 -10.51
CA ARG A 70 -4.40 9.32 -11.18
C ARG A 70 -2.91 9.09 -10.98
N PHE A 71 -2.53 7.88 -10.55
CA PHE A 71 -1.13 7.51 -10.40
C PHE A 71 -0.39 7.88 -11.69
N PRO A 72 0.66 8.71 -11.62
CA PRO A 72 1.46 8.97 -12.79
C PRO A 72 2.03 7.62 -13.23
N PRO A 73 1.79 7.19 -14.49
CA PRO A 73 2.13 5.84 -14.95
C PRO A 73 3.62 5.53 -14.76
N VAL A 74 4.44 6.58 -14.73
CA VAL A 74 5.88 6.54 -14.52
C VAL A 74 6.31 6.04 -13.12
N ASN A 75 5.42 6.07 -12.11
CA ASN A 75 5.74 5.67 -10.73
C ASN A 75 4.99 4.41 -10.24
N ILE A 76 4.28 3.70 -11.11
CA ILE A 76 3.48 2.52 -10.73
C ILE A 76 4.34 1.50 -9.96
N LEU A 77 5.57 1.25 -10.42
CA LEU A 77 6.46 0.28 -9.78
C LEU A 77 6.82 0.67 -8.35
N THR A 78 7.12 1.94 -8.08
CA THR A 78 7.45 2.44 -6.74
C THR A 78 6.25 2.28 -5.80
N HIS A 79 5.04 2.58 -6.27
CA HIS A 79 3.81 2.38 -5.50
C HIS A 79 3.53 0.90 -5.23
N LEU A 80 3.74 0.02 -6.21
CA LEU A 80 3.58 -1.41 -6.03
C LEU A 80 4.60 -1.96 -5.02
N LEU A 81 5.85 -1.51 -5.11
CA LEU A 81 6.93 -1.91 -4.22
C LEU A 81 6.65 -1.54 -2.76
N VAL A 82 6.24 -0.30 -2.49
CA VAL A 82 5.89 0.12 -1.12
C VAL A 82 4.68 -0.65 -0.59
N LYS A 83 3.66 -0.90 -1.41
CA LYS A 83 2.50 -1.72 -1.01
C LYS A 83 2.90 -3.16 -0.69
N LEU A 84 3.79 -3.74 -1.50
CA LEU A 84 4.34 -5.07 -1.24
C LEU A 84 5.16 -5.10 0.07
N ARG A 85 5.93 -4.04 0.36
CA ARG A 85 6.69 -3.88 1.61
C ARG A 85 5.77 -3.77 2.82
N ILE A 86 4.66 -3.03 2.73
CA ILE A 86 3.61 -2.95 3.76
C ILE A 86 3.05 -4.36 4.01
N ALA A 87 2.58 -5.04 2.95
CA ALA A 87 2.00 -6.38 3.06
C ALA A 87 2.98 -7.40 3.66
N THR A 88 4.25 -7.36 3.25
CA THR A 88 5.31 -8.23 3.80
C THR A 88 5.57 -7.95 5.28
N SER A 89 5.55 -6.67 5.69
CA SER A 89 5.72 -6.30 7.10
C SER A 89 4.56 -6.82 7.96
N VAL A 90 3.32 -6.68 7.48
CA VAL A 90 2.13 -7.23 8.14
C VAL A 90 2.23 -8.75 8.27
N LEU A 91 2.57 -9.46 7.19
CA LEU A 91 2.79 -10.91 7.24
C LEU A 91 3.85 -11.28 8.30
N GLY A 92 4.96 -10.54 8.32
CA GLY A 92 6.03 -10.76 9.29
C GLY A 92 5.57 -10.54 10.73
N ILE A 93 4.81 -9.47 11.01
CA ILE A 93 4.33 -9.16 12.37
C ILE A 93 3.44 -10.29 12.85
N TRP A 94 2.54 -10.77 12.01
CA TRP A 94 1.59 -11.84 12.38
C TRP A 94 2.31 -13.17 12.57
N LYS A 95 3.35 -13.43 11.78
CA LYS A 95 4.23 -14.58 11.96
C LYS A 95 5.03 -14.51 13.28
N ALA A 96 5.51 -13.34 13.68
CA ALA A 96 6.18 -13.14 14.97
C ALA A 96 5.22 -13.30 16.14
N TRP A 97 4.02 -12.72 16.05
CA TRP A 97 2.97 -12.87 17.04
C TRP A 97 2.55 -14.33 17.21
N GLY A 98 2.33 -15.07 16.13
CA GLY A 98 2.00 -16.50 16.20
C GLY A 98 3.13 -17.39 16.76
N ALA A 99 4.37 -16.88 16.82
CA ALA A 99 5.48 -17.57 17.49
C ALA A 99 5.54 -17.26 18.99
N ILE A 100 5.08 -16.08 19.40
CA ILE A 100 5.01 -15.66 20.82
C ILE A 100 3.79 -16.29 21.49
N ASP A 101 2.64 -16.25 20.81
CA ASP A 101 1.35 -16.60 21.40
C ASP A 101 0.90 -18.00 20.95
N ILE A 102 1.47 -19.02 21.59
CA ILE A 102 1.21 -20.42 21.26
C ILE A 102 -0.14 -20.91 21.85
N ILE A 103 -0.83 -20.17 22.73
CA ILE A 103 -1.55 -20.84 23.84
C ILE A 103 -3.09 -20.63 23.97
N PRO A 104 -3.78 -19.61 23.42
CA PRO A 104 -5.24 -19.74 23.24
C PRO A 104 -5.78 -19.45 21.83
N PRO A 105 -6.96 -19.99 21.48
CA PRO A 105 -7.69 -19.54 20.28
C PRO A 105 -7.99 -18.05 20.38
N PRO A 106 -8.05 -17.33 19.25
CA PRO A 106 -8.36 -15.91 19.28
C PRO A 106 -9.75 -15.72 19.88
N THR A 107 -9.85 -14.78 20.81
CA THR A 107 -11.14 -14.30 21.27
C THR A 107 -11.90 -13.65 20.11
N ALA A 108 -13.23 -13.64 20.18
CA ALA A 108 -14.05 -12.99 19.16
C ALA A 108 -13.65 -11.51 18.97
N LEU A 109 -13.26 -10.84 20.05
CA LEU A 109 -12.80 -9.46 20.02
C LEU A 109 -11.47 -9.31 19.26
N GLU A 110 -10.48 -10.18 19.51
CA GLU A 110 -9.21 -10.17 18.77
C GLU A 110 -9.42 -10.43 17.28
N GLY A 111 -10.32 -11.37 16.93
CA GLY A 111 -10.70 -11.62 15.54
C GLY A 111 -11.29 -10.38 14.86
N ILE A 112 -12.19 -9.65 15.55
CA ILE A 112 -12.79 -8.41 15.05
C ILE A 112 -11.73 -7.31 14.89
N VAL A 113 -10.89 -7.08 15.91
CA VAL A 113 -9.83 -6.06 15.87
C VAL A 113 -8.86 -6.35 14.72
N ASN A 114 -8.49 -7.61 14.53
CA ASN A 114 -7.66 -8.05 13.42
C ASN A 114 -8.32 -7.73 12.07
N CYS A 115 -9.59 -8.09 11.89
CA CYS A 115 -10.33 -7.80 10.66
C CYS A 115 -10.40 -6.28 10.37
N VAL A 116 -10.73 -5.48 11.38
CA VAL A 116 -10.78 -4.02 11.28
C VAL A 116 -9.42 -3.43 10.89
N PHE A 117 -8.32 -3.91 11.49
CA PHE A 117 -6.97 -3.49 11.13
C PHE A 117 -6.68 -3.66 9.63
N PHE A 118 -6.99 -4.84 9.07
CA PHE A 118 -6.78 -5.11 7.65
C PHE A 118 -7.69 -4.26 6.74
N ILE A 119 -8.95 -4.05 7.13
CA ILE A 119 -9.90 -3.20 6.38
C ILE A 119 -9.41 -1.75 6.37
N VAL A 120 -9.04 -1.20 7.52
CA VAL A 120 -8.52 0.18 7.62
C VAL A 120 -7.27 0.35 6.77
N LEU A 121 -6.35 -0.62 6.83
CA LEU A 121 -5.12 -0.57 6.04
C LEU A 121 -5.42 -0.66 4.53
N ALA A 122 -6.35 -1.52 4.10
CA ALA A 122 -6.77 -1.61 2.71
C ALA A 122 -7.42 -0.31 2.20
N LEU A 123 -8.36 0.25 2.97
CA LEU A 123 -9.05 1.51 2.62
C LEU A 123 -8.10 2.72 2.61
N SER A 124 -7.04 2.69 3.43
CA SER A 124 -6.01 3.74 3.43
C SER A 124 -5.23 3.84 2.11
N SER A 125 -5.27 2.81 1.26
CA SER A 125 -4.57 2.79 -0.03
C SER A 125 -5.25 3.59 -1.15
N GLY A 126 -6.43 4.16 -0.85
CA GLY A 126 -7.22 4.93 -1.80
C GLY A 126 -7.92 4.04 -2.83
N PRO A 127 -8.21 4.56 -4.03
CA PRO A 127 -9.07 3.90 -5.00
C PRO A 127 -8.45 2.69 -5.72
N ASP A 128 -7.19 2.37 -5.41
CA ASP A 128 -6.46 1.27 -6.01
C ASP A 128 -6.55 0.01 -5.12
N PRO A 129 -7.24 -1.05 -5.58
CA PRO A 129 -7.48 -2.25 -4.79
C PRO A 129 -6.21 -3.06 -4.52
N THR A 130 -5.07 -2.73 -5.13
CA THR A 130 -3.84 -3.53 -5.07
C THR A 130 -3.36 -3.82 -3.65
N LEU A 131 -3.37 -2.85 -2.73
CA LEU A 131 -2.95 -3.12 -1.34
C LEU A 131 -3.94 -4.06 -0.65
N GLY A 132 -5.23 -3.84 -0.84
CA GLY A 132 -6.28 -4.70 -0.32
C GLY A 132 -6.12 -6.15 -0.79
N LEU A 133 -5.86 -6.36 -2.08
CA LEU A 133 -5.60 -7.69 -2.66
C LEU A 133 -4.33 -8.33 -2.09
N LEU A 134 -3.25 -7.56 -1.93
CA LEU A 134 -2.02 -8.06 -1.28
C LEU A 134 -2.29 -8.48 0.17
N LEU A 135 -3.10 -7.72 0.91
CA LEU A 135 -3.49 -8.06 2.27
C LEU A 135 -4.40 -9.30 2.34
N THR A 136 -5.33 -9.47 1.39
CA THR A 136 -6.11 -10.71 1.24
C THR A 136 -5.20 -11.91 1.00
N PHE A 137 -4.17 -11.75 0.16
CA PHE A 137 -3.17 -12.79 -0.07
C PHE A 137 -2.36 -13.11 1.20
N VAL A 138 -1.99 -12.08 1.99
CA VAL A 138 -1.34 -12.27 3.29
C VAL A 138 -2.23 -13.05 4.26
N LEU A 139 -3.50 -12.68 4.40
CA LEU A 139 -4.46 -13.40 5.25
C LEU A 139 -4.66 -14.85 4.79
N SER A 140 -4.76 -15.07 3.48
CA SER A 140 -4.88 -16.42 2.91
C SER A 140 -3.62 -17.25 3.18
N SER A 141 -2.44 -16.63 3.08
CA SER A 141 -1.15 -17.27 3.39
C SER A 141 -1.03 -17.62 4.88
N LEU A 142 -1.54 -16.76 5.76
CA LEU A 142 -1.59 -17.03 7.21
C LEU A 142 -2.58 -18.16 7.53
N ALA A 143 -3.73 -18.21 6.85
CA ALA A 143 -4.71 -19.29 7.00
C ALA A 143 -4.13 -20.63 6.54
N LEU A 144 -3.47 -20.69 5.38
CA LEU A 144 -2.88 -21.91 4.83
C LEU A 144 -1.56 -22.33 5.51
N GLY A 145 -0.97 -21.45 6.33
CA GLY A 145 0.26 -21.71 7.05
C GLY A 145 0.11 -22.81 8.10
N ARG A 146 1.23 -23.21 8.74
CA ARG A 146 1.16 -24.13 9.89
C ARG A 146 0.48 -23.42 11.05
N PHE A 147 -0.74 -23.83 11.37
CA PHE A 147 -1.48 -23.36 12.54
C PHE A 147 -1.47 -24.43 13.63
N HIS A 148 -1.29 -23.98 14.87
CA HIS A 148 -1.48 -24.84 16.05
C HIS A 148 -2.94 -24.82 16.52
N ASN A 149 -3.71 -23.79 16.13
CA ASN A 149 -5.06 -23.57 16.60
C ASN A 149 -6.02 -23.34 15.42
N LEU A 150 -7.09 -24.12 15.37
CA LEU A 150 -8.12 -24.02 14.34
C LEU A 150 -8.85 -22.66 14.35
N GLY A 151 -8.98 -22.02 15.51
CA GLY A 151 -9.63 -20.72 15.66
C GLY A 151 -8.93 -19.62 14.87
N TRP A 152 -7.58 -19.58 14.92
CA TRP A 152 -6.79 -18.62 14.13
C TRP A 152 -6.91 -18.89 12.62
N HIS A 153 -6.87 -20.15 12.20
CA HIS A 153 -7.10 -20.54 10.80
C HIS A 153 -8.46 -20.01 10.30
N LEU A 154 -9.53 -20.26 11.04
CA LEU A 154 -10.87 -19.78 10.69
C LEU A 154 -10.94 -18.25 10.71
N ALA A 155 -10.36 -17.58 11.70
CA ALA A 155 -10.34 -16.13 11.80
C ALA A 155 -9.65 -15.46 10.60
N PHE A 156 -8.49 -15.97 10.18
CA PHE A 156 -7.78 -15.47 9.00
C PHE A 156 -8.53 -15.75 7.70
N ASN A 157 -9.11 -16.93 7.54
CA ASN A 157 -9.88 -17.27 6.35
C ASN A 157 -11.13 -16.36 6.20
N TRP A 158 -11.92 -16.21 7.27
CA TRP A 158 -13.08 -15.31 7.26
C TRP A 158 -12.68 -13.84 7.03
N SER A 159 -11.59 -13.39 7.67
CA SER A 159 -11.06 -12.04 7.45
C SER A 159 -10.62 -11.84 5.99
N ALA A 160 -10.02 -12.85 5.34
CA ALA A 160 -9.64 -12.79 3.93
C ALA A 160 -10.87 -12.60 3.02
N VAL A 161 -11.94 -13.37 3.26
CA VAL A 161 -13.20 -13.26 2.52
C VAL A 161 -13.84 -11.89 2.72
N ILE A 162 -13.96 -11.43 3.97
CA ILE A 162 -14.54 -10.12 4.30
C ILE A 162 -13.73 -9.00 3.64
N LEU A 163 -12.41 -9.03 3.76
CA LEU A 163 -11.54 -8.02 3.16
C LEU A 163 -11.65 -8.01 1.64
N PHE A 164 -11.66 -9.18 0.99
CA PHE A 164 -11.85 -9.28 -0.45
C PHE A 164 -13.19 -8.68 -0.90
N MET A 165 -14.27 -8.98 -0.19
CA MET A 165 -15.59 -8.39 -0.46
C MET A 165 -15.57 -6.88 -0.25
N ALA A 166 -14.97 -6.38 0.82
CA ALA A 166 -14.86 -4.94 1.08
C ALA A 166 -14.09 -4.21 -0.04
N VAL A 167 -12.95 -4.76 -0.46
CA VAL A 167 -12.09 -4.18 -1.51
C VAL A 167 -12.78 -4.21 -2.87
N THR A 168 -13.46 -5.30 -3.22
CA THR A 168 -14.19 -5.41 -4.49
C THR A 168 -15.39 -4.48 -4.56
N LEU A 169 -16.13 -4.33 -3.46
CA LEU A 169 -17.24 -3.39 -3.36
C LEU A 169 -16.74 -1.94 -3.45
N ASP A 170 -15.71 -1.57 -2.67
CA ASP A 170 -15.12 -0.23 -2.74
C ASP A 170 -14.64 0.12 -4.15
N TRP A 171 -13.98 -0.83 -4.82
CA TRP A 171 -13.54 -0.64 -6.20
C TRP A 171 -14.72 -0.48 -7.17
N ALA A 172 -15.74 -1.34 -7.08
CA ALA A 172 -16.92 -1.31 -7.95
C ALA A 172 -17.72 0.01 -7.78
N PHE A 173 -18.01 0.38 -6.54
CA PHE A 173 -18.71 1.64 -6.22
C PHE A 173 -17.85 2.86 -6.55
N GLY A 174 -16.56 2.83 -6.26
CA GLY A 174 -15.63 3.90 -6.59
C GLY A 174 -15.54 4.17 -8.09
N VAL A 175 -15.58 3.12 -8.92
CA VAL A 175 -15.67 3.27 -10.38
C VAL A 175 -17.01 3.85 -10.81
N ALA A 176 -18.13 3.37 -10.25
CA ALA A 176 -19.46 3.87 -10.58
C ALA A 176 -19.64 5.36 -10.22
N VAL A 177 -19.25 5.75 -9.01
CA VAL A 177 -19.29 7.14 -8.53
C VAL A 177 -18.41 8.04 -9.39
N ARG A 178 -17.18 7.61 -9.73
CA ARG A 178 -16.31 8.37 -10.63
C ARG A 178 -16.92 8.57 -12.01
N ARG A 179 -17.59 7.56 -12.58
CA ARG A 179 -18.27 7.70 -13.87
C ARG A 179 -19.39 8.73 -13.82
N HIS A 180 -20.20 8.72 -12.75
CA HIS A 180 -21.25 9.73 -12.56
C HIS A 180 -20.71 11.15 -12.37
N LEU A 181 -19.61 11.31 -11.63
CA LEU A 181 -18.99 12.61 -11.41
C LEU A 181 -18.25 13.17 -12.64
N VAL A 182 -17.64 12.32 -13.45
CA VAL A 182 -16.89 12.76 -14.65
C VAL A 182 -17.80 12.92 -15.87
N GLY A 183 -18.83 12.09 -16.00
CA GLY A 183 -19.76 12.10 -17.15
C GLY A 183 -20.64 13.35 -17.25
N THR A 184 -20.64 14.23 -16.25
CA THR A 184 -21.47 15.44 -16.22
C THR A 184 -20.69 16.73 -16.49
N ARG A 185 -19.38 16.69 -16.76
CA ARG A 185 -18.69 17.87 -17.28
C ARG A 185 -19.03 18.00 -18.77
N PRO A 186 -19.89 18.96 -19.19
CA PRO A 186 -19.93 19.33 -20.59
C PRO A 186 -18.49 19.70 -20.99
N PRO A 187 -18.05 19.42 -22.22
CA PRO A 187 -16.75 19.87 -22.69
C PRO A 187 -16.73 21.38 -22.46
N SER A 188 -15.99 21.81 -21.44
CA SER A 188 -15.71 23.21 -21.23
C SER A 188 -14.97 23.61 -22.48
N SER A 189 -15.63 24.36 -23.35
CA SER A 189 -15.00 25.11 -24.42
C SER A 189 -13.86 25.87 -23.77
N CYS A 190 -12.65 25.32 -23.85
CA CYS A 190 -11.45 26.03 -23.43
C CYS A 190 -11.48 27.34 -24.21
N PRO A 191 -11.57 28.51 -23.54
CA PRO A 191 -11.31 29.74 -24.24
C PRO A 191 -9.91 29.58 -24.84
N SER A 192 -9.83 29.67 -26.18
CA SER A 192 -8.55 29.67 -26.87
C SER A 192 -7.62 30.61 -26.13
N PRO A 193 -6.39 30.19 -25.76
CA PRO A 193 -5.43 31.08 -25.16
C PRO A 193 -5.21 32.21 -26.16
N THR A 194 -5.77 33.38 -25.85
CA THR A 194 -5.52 34.61 -26.59
C THR A 194 -4.03 34.83 -26.50
N LEU A 195 -3.33 34.64 -27.63
CA LEU A 195 -1.88 34.82 -27.70
C LEU A 195 -1.57 36.22 -27.13
N PRO A 196 -0.65 36.36 -26.15
CA PRO A 196 -0.24 37.69 -25.71
C PRO A 196 0.32 38.43 -26.92
N ALA A 197 -0.23 39.62 -27.18
CA ALA A 197 0.17 40.47 -28.28
C ALA A 197 1.68 40.67 -28.27
N ARG A 198 2.32 40.32 -29.38
CA ARG A 198 3.75 40.52 -29.62
C ARG A 198 4.06 42.00 -29.47
N VAL A 199 4.81 42.36 -28.43
CA VAL A 199 5.32 43.73 -28.24
C VAL A 199 6.41 43.97 -29.27
N GLU A 200 6.15 44.81 -30.27
CA GLU A 200 7.17 45.30 -31.19
C GLU A 200 8.05 46.36 -30.49
N PRO A 201 9.38 46.30 -30.61
CA PRO A 201 10.27 47.32 -30.10
C PRO A 201 10.19 48.59 -30.98
N ALA A 202 9.99 49.74 -30.35
CA ALA A 202 10.05 51.05 -31.02
C ALA A 202 11.50 51.39 -31.39
N ASN A 203 11.72 51.72 -32.67
CA ASN A 203 12.95 52.33 -33.20
C ASN A 203 12.80 53.85 -33.30
#